data_AF-A0A7Z9GX90-F1
#
_entry.id   AF-A0A7Z9GX90-F1
#
_cell.length_a   1.000
_cell.length_b   1.000
_cell.length_c   1.000
_cell.angle_alpha   90.00
_cell.angle_beta   90.00
_cell.angle_gamma   90.00
#
_symmetry.space_group_name_H-M   'P 1'
#
loop_
_entity.id
_entity.type
_entity.pdbx_description
1 polymer ?
#
loop_
_entity_poly.entity_id
_entity_poly.type
_entity_poly.pdbx_seq_one_letter_code
_entity_poly.pdbx_strand_id
1 'polypeptide(L)'
;MPAVDMPYGAEVDEVMCVAIGGLDSYDFHALEVIQCMAERRRGGETGVASMQALRGDSVWQAMKQGSWQQGGWDPELFHSCLCRSQTLAQPESFSHRYPTTEQIQQWVKEPIAFRFEYRDGLKGTMLLMNGLVNDFTFAARIKGRKEPLSTLFYLPPNPNVVYSAALMSKVEETFLTGKAAYPVERTLLTSGLVEAGLKSLAAGEKRLQTTHLDVRYQAPRASQFWLR
;
A
#
# COMPACT_ATOMS: atom_id res chain seq x y z
N MET A 1 18.29 3.13 -1.67
CA MET A 1 18.04 1.67 -1.67
C MET A 1 18.04 1.18 -3.12
N PRO A 2 18.42 -0.07 -3.43
CA PRO A 2 18.27 -0.59 -4.79
C PRO A 2 16.78 -0.66 -5.18
N ALA A 3 16.49 -0.57 -6.47
CA ALA A 3 15.14 -0.83 -6.98
C ALA A 3 14.76 -2.30 -6.72
N VAL A 4 13.52 -2.53 -6.27
CA VAL A 4 13.04 -3.86 -5.88
C VAL A 4 11.67 -4.09 -6.48
N ASP A 5 11.57 -5.10 -7.34
CA ASP A 5 10.28 -5.69 -7.72
C ASP A 5 9.89 -6.77 -6.70
N MET A 6 8.59 -6.92 -6.45
CA MET A 6 8.09 -8.16 -5.86
C MET A 6 8.54 -9.34 -6.76
N PRO A 7 9.12 -10.42 -6.19
CA PRO A 7 9.51 -11.57 -6.99
C PRO A 7 8.30 -12.14 -7.74
N TYR A 8 8.43 -12.25 -9.06
CA TYR A 8 7.33 -12.67 -9.91
C TYR A 8 6.92 -14.12 -9.58
N GLY A 9 5.63 -14.33 -9.34
CA GLY A 9 5.10 -15.63 -8.93
C GLY A 9 5.35 -15.99 -7.46
N ALA A 10 5.74 -15.04 -6.61
CA ALA A 10 5.88 -15.29 -5.17
C ALA A 10 4.53 -15.63 -4.52
N GLU A 11 4.57 -16.50 -3.51
CA GLU A 11 3.47 -16.66 -2.57
C GLU A 11 3.55 -15.60 -1.50
N VAL A 12 2.48 -14.83 -1.33
CA VAL A 12 2.42 -13.70 -0.41
C VAL A 12 1.22 -13.87 0.50
N ASP A 13 1.45 -13.77 1.81
CA ASP A 13 0.40 -13.95 2.82
C ASP A 13 -0.21 -12.61 3.24
N GLU A 14 0.63 -11.58 3.36
CA GLU A 14 0.21 -10.25 3.81
C GLU A 14 1.09 -9.16 3.19
N VAL A 15 0.49 -8.03 2.83
CA VAL A 15 1.15 -6.83 2.29
C VAL A 15 0.69 -5.58 3.01
N MET A 16 1.60 -4.62 3.16
CA MET A 16 1.35 -3.36 3.83
C MET A 16 1.95 -2.19 3.07
N CYS A 17 1.24 -1.04 3.10
CA CYS A 17 1.83 0.25 2.81
C CYS A 17 1.62 1.20 3.99
N VAL A 18 2.69 1.90 4.40
CA VAL A 18 2.61 3.04 5.31
C VAL A 18 2.93 4.30 4.50
N ALA A 19 2.03 5.26 4.56
CA ALA A 19 2.07 6.46 3.73
C ALA A 19 1.53 7.69 4.49
N ILE A 20 1.43 8.80 3.76
CA ILE A 20 0.80 10.06 4.17
C ILE A 20 -0.33 10.44 3.24
N GLY A 21 -1.02 11.51 3.57
CA GLY A 21 -1.94 12.22 2.69
C GLY A 21 -3.39 12.15 3.16
N GLY A 22 -4.28 12.65 2.31
CA GLY A 22 -5.72 12.72 2.57
C GLY A 22 -6.47 11.50 2.04
N LEU A 23 -7.62 11.24 2.67
CA LEU A 23 -8.67 10.38 2.12
C LEU A 23 -9.15 10.95 0.78
N ASP A 24 -9.52 10.07 -0.17
CA ASP A 24 -10.08 10.39 -1.49
C ASP A 24 -9.18 11.23 -2.42
N SER A 25 -7.98 11.58 -1.96
CA SER A 25 -7.08 12.53 -2.62
C SER A 25 -5.63 12.06 -2.69
N TYR A 26 -5.26 11.06 -1.88
CA TYR A 26 -3.88 10.59 -1.79
C TYR A 26 -3.77 9.13 -1.35
N ASP A 27 -4.76 8.61 -0.65
CA ASP A 27 -4.92 7.18 -0.33
C ASP A 27 -4.78 6.26 -1.56
N PHE A 28 -5.24 6.69 -2.74
CA PHE A 28 -5.07 5.93 -3.97
C PHE A 28 -3.60 5.67 -4.32
N HIS A 29 -2.67 6.61 -4.05
CA HIS A 29 -1.24 6.38 -4.25
C HIS A 29 -0.69 5.27 -3.33
N ALA A 30 -1.13 5.24 -2.08
CA ALA A 30 -0.73 4.20 -1.14
C ALA A 30 -1.30 2.82 -1.55
N LEU A 31 -2.50 2.81 -2.12
CA LEU A 31 -3.09 1.59 -2.71
C LEU A 31 -2.35 1.16 -3.98
N GLU A 32 -1.92 2.08 -4.84
CA GLU A 32 -1.11 1.79 -6.04
C GLU A 32 0.26 1.19 -5.67
N VAL A 33 0.87 1.66 -4.58
CA VAL A 33 2.08 1.06 -4.00
C VAL A 33 1.85 -0.41 -3.67
N ILE A 34 0.74 -0.74 -3.00
CA ILE A 34 0.40 -2.14 -2.71
C ILE A 34 0.14 -2.90 -4.01
N GLN A 35 -0.68 -2.33 -4.90
CA GLN A 35 -1.15 -2.99 -6.11
C GLN A 35 0.01 -3.34 -7.06
N CYS A 36 0.99 -2.46 -7.24
CA CYS A 36 2.13 -2.70 -8.15
C CYS A 36 3.07 -3.81 -7.68
N MET A 37 3.13 -4.02 -6.37
CA MET A 37 3.89 -5.11 -5.78
C MET A 37 3.07 -6.40 -5.75
N ALA A 38 1.80 -6.33 -5.32
CA ALA A 38 0.94 -7.48 -5.11
C ALA A 38 0.48 -8.14 -6.42
N GLU A 39 0.32 -7.41 -7.52
CA GLU A 39 -0.10 -7.99 -8.82
C GLU A 39 0.89 -9.02 -9.39
N ARG A 40 2.14 -8.99 -8.93
CA ARG A 40 3.23 -9.86 -9.40
C ARG A 40 3.24 -11.22 -8.68
N ARG A 41 2.37 -11.41 -7.68
CA ARG A 41 2.25 -12.66 -6.92
C ARG A 41 1.80 -13.83 -7.79
N ARG A 42 1.92 -15.05 -7.26
CA ARG A 42 1.44 -16.26 -7.95
C ARG A 42 -0.05 -16.14 -8.24
N GLY A 43 -0.41 -16.28 -9.52
CA GLY A 43 -1.80 -16.19 -9.99
C GLY A 43 -2.23 -14.80 -10.45
N GLY A 44 -1.38 -13.79 -10.29
CA GLY A 44 -1.69 -12.42 -10.71
C GLY A 44 -2.67 -11.72 -9.77
N GLU A 45 -3.36 -10.72 -10.29
CA GLU A 45 -4.46 -10.08 -9.56
C GLU A 45 -5.73 -10.92 -9.65
N THR A 46 -6.38 -11.11 -8.51
CA THR A 46 -7.57 -11.94 -8.36
C THR A 46 -8.81 -11.15 -7.98
N GLY A 47 -8.67 -9.86 -7.71
CA GLY A 47 -9.73 -9.01 -7.22
C GLY A 47 -9.82 -9.04 -5.70
N VAL A 48 -10.64 -8.16 -5.15
CA VAL A 48 -10.80 -7.96 -3.70
C VAL A 48 -12.16 -8.51 -3.28
N ALA A 49 -12.18 -9.32 -2.23
CA ALA A 49 -13.38 -9.93 -1.68
C ALA A 49 -14.09 -9.00 -0.69
N SER A 50 -13.31 -8.32 0.17
CA SER A 50 -13.87 -7.40 1.15
C SER A 50 -12.91 -6.30 1.55
N MET A 51 -13.48 -5.19 2.05
CA MET A 51 -12.79 -4.01 2.54
C MET A 51 -13.39 -3.57 3.88
N GLN A 52 -12.54 -3.16 4.82
CA GLN A 52 -12.92 -2.46 6.03
C GLN A 52 -11.96 -1.29 6.23
N ALA A 53 -12.49 -0.07 6.28
CA ALA A 53 -11.74 1.11 6.64
C ALA A 53 -11.98 1.46 8.11
N LEU A 54 -10.91 1.88 8.79
CA LEU A 54 -10.88 2.29 10.19
C LEU A 54 -10.29 3.70 10.28
N ARG A 55 -10.72 4.48 11.26
CA ARG A 55 -10.19 5.83 11.56
C ARG A 55 -10.00 6.04 13.05
N GLY A 56 -9.03 6.85 13.42
CA GLY A 56 -8.81 7.26 14.82
C GLY A 56 -8.56 6.07 15.75
N ASP A 57 -9.30 6.02 16.88
CA ASP A 57 -9.11 5.01 17.92
C ASP A 57 -9.25 3.57 17.43
N SER A 58 -10.12 3.30 16.45
CA SER A 58 -10.27 1.97 15.87
C SER A 58 -8.99 1.47 15.19
N VAL A 59 -8.20 2.38 14.60
CA VAL A 59 -6.88 2.04 14.03
C VAL A 59 -5.91 1.63 15.14
N TRP A 60 -5.89 2.37 16.26
CA TRP A 60 -5.03 2.05 17.40
C TRP A 60 -5.41 0.75 18.09
N GLN A 61 -6.72 0.48 18.19
CA GLN A 61 -7.22 -0.80 18.68
C GLN A 61 -6.81 -1.95 17.76
N ALA A 62 -6.95 -1.79 16.45
CA ALA A 62 -6.52 -2.79 15.46
C ALA A 62 -5.01 -3.05 15.52
N MET A 63 -4.19 -2.01 15.64
CA MET A 63 -2.74 -2.15 15.76
C MET A 63 -2.34 -3.02 16.98
N LYS A 64 -3.09 -2.94 18.09
CA LYS A 64 -2.86 -3.77 19.29
C LYS A 64 -3.22 -5.25 19.10
N GLN A 65 -4.09 -5.60 18.14
CA GLN A 65 -4.50 -6.98 17.89
C GLN A 65 -3.39 -7.83 17.25
N GLY A 66 -2.42 -7.19 16.58
CA GLY A 66 -1.19 -7.83 16.07
C GLY A 66 -1.36 -8.97 15.06
N SER A 67 -2.57 -9.19 14.52
CA SER A 67 -2.80 -10.19 13.48
C SER A 67 -4.06 -9.88 12.68
N TRP A 68 -4.08 -10.29 11.41
CA TRP A 68 -5.21 -10.03 10.53
C TRP A 68 -6.50 -10.71 10.99
N GLN A 69 -6.39 -11.92 11.54
CA GLN A 69 -7.52 -12.73 12.03
C GLN A 69 -8.20 -12.07 13.23
N GLN A 70 -7.45 -11.35 14.07
CA GLN A 70 -7.98 -10.65 15.26
C GLN A 70 -8.44 -9.22 14.97
N GLY A 71 -8.41 -8.77 13.70
CA GLY A 71 -8.82 -7.43 13.31
C GLY A 71 -7.68 -6.42 13.15
N GLY A 72 -6.43 -6.84 13.33
CA GLY A 72 -5.23 -6.04 13.12
C GLY A 72 -4.48 -6.37 11.83
N TRP A 73 -3.16 -6.37 11.92
CA TRP A 73 -2.16 -6.71 10.88
C TRP A 73 -0.86 -7.15 11.56
N ASP A 74 0.06 -7.72 10.79
CA ASP A 74 1.38 -8.15 11.25
C ASP A 74 2.24 -6.94 11.71
N PRO A 75 2.64 -6.85 13.00
CA PRO A 75 3.46 -5.77 13.51
C PRO A 75 4.86 -5.69 12.87
N GLU A 76 5.40 -6.82 12.41
CA GLU A 76 6.72 -6.85 11.77
C GLU A 76 6.68 -6.15 10.40
N LEU A 77 5.54 -6.20 9.69
CA LEU A 77 5.36 -5.46 8.44
C LEU A 77 5.33 -3.95 8.69
N PHE A 78 4.62 -3.51 9.74
CA PHE A 78 4.58 -2.10 10.13
C PHE A 78 5.98 -1.60 10.50
N HIS A 79 6.69 -2.33 11.35
CA HIS A 79 8.06 -2.01 11.71
C HIS A 79 8.99 -1.99 10.48
N SER A 80 8.87 -2.97 9.59
CA SER A 80 9.66 -3.03 8.35
C SER A 80 9.43 -1.84 7.44
N CYS A 81 8.19 -1.34 7.35
CA CYS A 81 7.87 -0.09 6.66
C CYS A 81 8.59 1.11 7.31
N LEU A 82 8.48 1.27 8.64
CA LEU A 82 9.17 2.36 9.35
C LEU A 82 10.70 2.30 9.18
N CYS A 83 11.28 1.10 9.06
CA CYS A 83 12.71 0.93 8.79
C CYS A 83 13.17 1.43 7.42
N ARG A 84 12.25 1.61 6.46
CA ARG A 84 12.56 2.11 5.12
C ARG A 84 12.27 3.59 4.94
N SER A 85 11.46 4.18 5.81
CA SER A 85 11.14 5.59 5.75
C SER A 85 12.40 6.44 5.97
N GLN A 86 12.59 7.43 5.10
CA GLN A 86 13.64 8.44 5.23
C GLN A 86 13.12 9.73 5.87
N THR A 87 11.82 9.78 6.13
CA THR A 87 11.11 10.94 6.68
C THR A 87 10.44 10.63 8.01
N LEU A 88 10.82 9.51 8.63
CA LEU A 88 10.32 9.08 9.93
C LEU A 88 10.53 10.16 10.98
N ALA A 89 9.43 10.61 11.58
CA ALA A 89 9.41 11.61 12.63
C ALA A 89 10.28 11.20 13.82
N GLN A 90 10.94 12.19 14.41
CA GLN A 90 11.83 12.04 15.55
C GLN A 90 11.43 13.01 16.66
N PRO A 91 11.65 12.66 17.94
CA PRO A 91 11.52 13.65 19.00
C PRO A 91 12.60 14.74 18.86
N GLU A 92 12.35 15.92 19.42
CA GLU A 92 13.28 17.06 19.33
C GLU A 92 14.65 16.78 19.97
N SER A 93 14.70 15.89 20.96
CA SER A 93 15.89 15.66 21.78
C SER A 93 16.85 14.60 21.24
N PHE A 94 16.41 13.69 20.38
CA PHE A 94 17.26 12.64 19.82
C PHE A 94 16.68 12.02 18.54
N SER A 95 17.55 11.46 17.69
CA SER A 95 17.16 10.81 16.43
C SER A 95 17.78 9.42 16.21
N HIS A 96 18.36 8.82 17.27
CA HIS A 96 19.08 7.54 17.19
C HIS A 96 18.22 6.31 17.56
N ARG A 97 16.90 6.49 17.71
CA ARG A 97 15.95 5.42 18.09
C ARG A 97 14.66 5.55 17.29
N TYR A 98 13.98 4.43 17.08
CA TYR A 98 12.60 4.46 16.60
C TYR A 98 11.69 5.11 17.65
N PRO A 99 10.63 5.81 17.20
CA PRO A 99 9.64 6.35 18.12
C PRO A 99 8.88 5.23 18.84
N THR A 100 8.50 5.46 20.09
CA THR A 100 7.66 4.53 20.84
C THR A 100 6.23 4.56 20.33
N THR A 101 5.43 3.55 20.67
CA THR A 101 4.00 3.51 20.33
C THR A 101 3.25 4.74 20.85
N GLU A 102 3.58 5.22 22.04
CA GLU A 102 2.99 6.41 22.65
C GLU A 102 3.34 7.67 21.84
N GLN A 103 4.59 7.79 21.39
CA GLN A 103 5.02 8.90 20.53
C GLN A 103 4.31 8.87 19.17
N ILE A 104 4.21 7.68 18.57
CA ILE A 104 3.48 7.49 17.30
C ILE A 104 2.02 7.94 17.46
N GLN A 105 1.33 7.52 18.52
CA GLN A 105 -0.06 7.95 18.80
C GLN A 105 -0.16 9.44 19.11
N GLN A 106 0.85 10.02 19.76
CA GLN A 106 0.89 11.45 20.02
C GLN A 106 1.05 12.26 18.74
N TRP A 107 1.85 11.81 17.78
CA TRP A 107 2.11 12.55 16.53
C TRP A 107 1.02 12.34 15.48
N VAL A 108 0.50 11.11 15.36
CA VAL A 108 -0.53 10.77 14.39
C VAL A 108 -1.91 10.99 14.99
N LYS A 109 -2.51 12.15 14.73
CA LYS A 109 -3.80 12.53 15.33
C LYS A 109 -5.00 11.82 14.71
N GLU A 110 -4.96 11.63 13.41
CA GLU A 110 -6.08 11.09 12.62
C GLU A 110 -5.59 9.95 11.72
N PRO A 111 -5.18 8.80 12.31
CA PRO A 111 -4.76 7.66 11.52
C PRO A 111 -5.93 7.10 10.72
N ILE A 112 -5.65 6.61 9.52
CA ILE A 112 -6.58 5.85 8.68
C ILE A 112 -5.96 4.50 8.35
N ALA A 113 -6.75 3.43 8.41
CA ALA A 113 -6.35 2.11 7.94
C ALA A 113 -7.39 1.53 6.98
N PHE A 114 -6.96 1.09 5.79
CA PHE A 114 -7.80 0.26 4.92
C PHE A 114 -7.30 -1.18 5.01
N ARG A 115 -8.14 -2.07 5.53
CA ARG A 115 -7.91 -3.50 5.63
C ARG A 115 -8.74 -4.22 4.58
N PHE A 116 -8.09 -4.92 3.67
CA PHE A 116 -8.78 -5.66 2.62
C PHE A 116 -8.23 -7.05 2.40
N GLU A 117 -9.12 -7.92 1.94
CA GLU A 117 -8.82 -9.32 1.66
C GLU A 117 -9.04 -9.56 0.17
N TYR A 118 -7.98 -10.01 -0.50
CA TYR A 118 -8.05 -10.47 -1.88
C TYR A 118 -8.79 -11.80 -1.98
N ARG A 119 -9.33 -12.10 -3.16
CA ARG A 119 -10.11 -13.32 -3.41
C ARG A 119 -9.28 -14.61 -3.33
N ASP A 120 -7.96 -14.52 -3.46
CA ASP A 120 -7.02 -15.62 -3.24
C ASP A 120 -6.56 -15.77 -1.79
N GLY A 121 -7.07 -14.92 -0.88
CA GLY A 121 -6.75 -14.95 0.54
C GLY A 121 -5.59 -14.05 0.96
N LEU A 122 -4.89 -13.38 0.03
CA LEU A 122 -3.89 -12.37 0.39
C LEU A 122 -4.53 -11.27 1.23
N LYS A 123 -3.83 -10.82 2.27
CA LYS A 123 -4.28 -9.73 3.14
C LYS A 123 -3.53 -8.44 2.83
N GLY A 124 -4.27 -7.34 2.66
CA GLY A 124 -3.72 -6.02 2.41
C GLY A 124 -4.04 -5.06 3.55
N THR A 125 -3.08 -4.20 3.91
CA THR A 125 -3.28 -3.10 4.86
C THR A 125 -2.60 -1.83 4.37
N MET A 126 -3.39 -0.79 4.11
CA MET A 126 -2.88 0.56 3.84
C MET A 126 -3.05 1.42 5.09
N LEU A 127 -2.02 2.15 5.48
CA LEU A 127 -2.02 3.06 6.62
C LEU A 127 -1.63 4.47 6.20
N LEU A 128 -2.49 5.44 6.49
CA LEU A 128 -2.14 6.86 6.44
C LEU A 128 -1.74 7.32 7.84
N MET A 129 -0.45 7.59 8.02
CA MET A 129 0.15 7.93 9.32
C MET A 129 0.69 9.36 9.29
N ASN A 130 -0.20 10.31 8.99
CA ASN A 130 0.14 11.74 8.92
C ASN A 130 0.79 12.22 10.22
N GLY A 131 1.97 12.84 10.11
CA GLY A 131 2.79 13.25 11.26
C GLY A 131 3.87 12.24 11.68
N LEU A 132 3.82 10.99 11.21
CA LEU A 132 4.85 9.99 11.45
C LEU A 132 5.84 9.83 10.30
N VAL A 133 5.36 9.80 9.06
CA VAL A 133 6.19 9.73 7.85
C VAL A 133 5.79 10.88 6.91
N ASN A 134 6.53 11.09 5.83
CA ASN A 134 6.20 11.95 4.67
C ASN A 134 6.56 11.25 3.34
N ASP A 135 6.72 9.93 3.36
CA ASP A 135 7.05 9.08 2.22
C ASP A 135 6.19 7.82 2.18
N PHE A 136 6.37 7.00 1.15
CA PHE A 136 5.62 5.77 0.91
C PHE A 136 6.53 4.56 1.11
N THR A 137 6.17 3.68 2.02
CA THR A 137 6.92 2.46 2.27
C THR A 137 6.03 1.25 2.06
N PHE A 138 6.63 0.15 1.64
CA PHE A 138 5.96 -1.11 1.38
C PHE A 138 6.65 -2.23 2.15
N ALA A 139 5.85 -3.17 2.67
CA ALA A 139 6.34 -4.44 3.21
C ALA A 139 5.46 -5.61 2.79
N ALA A 140 6.06 -6.80 2.68
CA ALA A 140 5.35 -8.03 2.34
C ALA A 140 5.90 -9.25 3.07
N ARG A 141 4.98 -10.09 3.57
CA ARG A 141 5.25 -11.42 4.07
C ARG A 141 5.20 -12.42 2.90
N ILE A 142 6.37 -12.91 2.49
CA ILE A 142 6.51 -13.90 1.43
C ILE A 142 6.74 -15.27 2.06
N LYS A 143 5.99 -16.29 1.62
CA LYS A 143 6.16 -17.65 2.15
C LYS A 143 7.58 -18.16 1.93
N GLY A 144 8.10 -18.86 2.93
CA GLY A 144 9.47 -19.40 2.91
C GLY A 144 10.57 -18.35 3.12
N ARG A 145 10.23 -17.08 3.34
CA ARG A 145 11.19 -16.05 3.79
C ARG A 145 10.99 -15.73 5.26
N LYS A 146 12.10 -15.68 6.00
CA LYS A 146 12.08 -15.32 7.42
C LYS A 146 11.75 -13.83 7.60
N GLU A 147 12.47 -12.96 6.90
CA GLU A 147 12.31 -11.52 6.99
C GLU A 147 11.33 -10.99 5.93
N PRO A 148 10.51 -9.97 6.25
CA PRO A 148 9.68 -9.28 5.27
C PRO A 148 10.51 -8.67 4.14
N LEU A 149 10.00 -8.76 2.91
CA LEU A 149 10.45 -7.87 1.85
C LEU A 149 9.99 -6.46 2.22
N SER A 150 10.87 -5.46 2.20
CA SER A 150 10.49 -4.07 2.46
C SER A 150 11.26 -3.09 1.59
N THR A 151 10.59 -2.03 1.15
CA THR A 151 11.20 -0.97 0.33
C THR A 151 10.56 0.40 0.55
N LEU A 152 11.27 1.45 0.12
CA LEU A 152 10.82 2.83 0.02
C LEU A 152 10.49 3.15 -1.44
N PHE A 153 9.32 3.72 -1.68
CA PHE A 153 8.95 4.31 -2.97
C PHE A 153 9.44 5.75 -3.01
N TYR A 154 10.54 5.96 -3.72
CA TYR A 154 11.18 7.28 -3.83
C TYR A 154 10.33 8.23 -4.65
N LEU A 155 9.96 9.35 -4.02
CA LEU A 155 9.50 10.52 -4.75
C LEU A 155 10.70 11.41 -5.09
N PRO A 156 10.82 11.88 -6.33
CA PRO A 156 11.84 12.86 -6.67
C PRO A 156 11.63 14.14 -5.84
N PRO A 157 12.71 14.81 -5.38
CA PRO A 157 12.57 16.11 -4.77
C PRO A 157 12.08 17.13 -5.80
N ASN A 158 11.23 18.06 -5.37
CA ASN A 158 10.83 19.18 -6.22
C ASN A 158 12.06 19.96 -6.73
N PRO A 159 12.07 20.42 -8.00
CA PRO A 159 10.95 20.45 -8.94
C PRO A 159 10.83 19.23 -9.85
N ASN A 160 11.61 18.16 -9.63
CA ASN A 160 11.64 17.02 -10.53
C ASN A 160 10.35 16.19 -10.43
N VAL A 161 9.72 15.90 -11.58
CA VAL A 161 8.48 15.12 -11.67
C VAL A 161 8.64 13.93 -12.62
N VAL A 162 9.69 13.14 -12.42
CA VAL A 162 10.05 12.00 -13.30
C VAL A 162 8.92 10.98 -13.43
N TYR A 163 8.06 10.85 -12.42
CA TYR A 163 6.84 10.03 -12.51
C TYR A 163 5.90 10.47 -13.64
N SER A 164 5.81 11.78 -13.93
CA SER A 164 5.03 12.30 -15.07
C SER A 164 5.70 11.98 -16.40
N ALA A 165 7.04 12.02 -16.47
CA ALA A 165 7.78 11.59 -17.67
C ALA A 165 7.57 10.10 -17.95
N ALA A 166 7.62 9.27 -16.90
CA ALA A 166 7.34 7.84 -16.99
C ALA A 166 5.92 7.56 -17.49
N LEU A 167 4.92 8.28 -16.95
CA LEU A 167 3.54 8.19 -17.42
C LEU A 167 3.40 8.58 -18.90
N MET A 168 3.99 9.72 -19.31
CA MET A 168 3.91 10.18 -20.70
C MET A 168 4.59 9.22 -21.68
N SER A 169 5.68 8.56 -21.28
CA SER A 169 6.30 7.50 -22.09
C SER A 169 5.36 6.32 -22.32
N LYS A 170 4.56 5.93 -21.32
CA LYS A 170 3.53 4.88 -21.47
C LYS A 170 2.33 5.33 -22.31
N VAL A 171 1.99 6.61 -22.26
CA VAL A 171 0.97 7.20 -23.16
C VAL A 171 1.46 7.18 -24.61
N GLU A 172 2.70 7.58 -24.86
CA GLU A 172 3.33 7.51 -26.20
C GLU A 172 3.35 6.08 -26.74
N GLU A 173 3.78 5.11 -25.92
CA GLU A 173 3.74 3.67 -26.26
C GLU A 173 2.33 3.23 -26.69
N THR A 174 1.30 3.70 -25.97
CA THR A 174 -0.09 3.40 -26.28
C THR A 174 -0.52 3.99 -27.62
N PHE A 175 -0.16 5.25 -27.92
CA PHE A 175 -0.48 5.87 -29.21
C PHE A 175 0.24 5.22 -30.39
N LEU A 176 1.51 4.86 -30.24
CA LEU A 176 2.29 4.23 -31.29
C LEU A 176 1.83 2.81 -31.62
N THR A 177 1.36 2.07 -30.61
CA THR A 177 1.02 0.65 -30.74
C THR A 177 -0.48 0.38 -30.86
N GLY A 178 -1.33 1.33 -30.45
CA GLY A 178 -2.77 1.14 -30.29
C GLY A 178 -3.15 0.16 -29.17
N LYS A 179 -2.22 -0.20 -28.28
CA LYS A 179 -2.40 -1.17 -27.20
C LYS A 179 -2.14 -0.52 -25.85
N ALA A 180 -2.99 -0.79 -24.87
CA ALA A 180 -2.78 -0.31 -23.50
C ALA A 180 -1.48 -0.88 -22.91
N ALA A 181 -0.66 -0.02 -22.31
CA ALA A 181 0.64 -0.40 -21.75
C ALA A 181 0.55 -1.19 -20.42
N TYR A 182 -0.63 -1.24 -19.81
CA TYR A 182 -0.92 -2.02 -18.60
C TYR A 182 -2.38 -2.51 -18.61
N PRO A 183 -2.73 -3.53 -17.79
CA PRO A 183 -4.11 -4.01 -17.69
C PRO A 183 -5.06 -2.92 -17.19
N VAL A 184 -6.09 -2.58 -17.96
CA VAL A 184 -7.02 -1.48 -17.63
C VAL A 184 -7.79 -1.74 -16.33
N GLU A 185 -7.97 -3.02 -15.97
CA GLU A 185 -8.57 -3.48 -14.72
C GLU A 185 -7.81 -2.97 -13.49
N ARG A 186 -6.52 -2.61 -13.61
CA ARG A 186 -5.76 -1.97 -12.54
C ARG A 186 -6.46 -0.71 -12.03
N THR A 187 -6.91 0.12 -12.96
CA THR A 187 -7.55 1.39 -12.63
C THR A 187 -8.82 1.16 -11.82
N LEU A 188 -9.65 0.21 -12.27
CA LEU A 188 -10.90 -0.16 -11.58
C LEU A 188 -10.64 -0.69 -10.16
N LEU A 189 -9.60 -1.51 -9.97
CA LEU A 189 -9.30 -2.09 -8.67
C LEU A 189 -8.91 -1.01 -7.65
N THR A 190 -8.01 -0.09 -8.02
CA THR A 190 -7.59 0.99 -7.11
C THR A 190 -8.73 1.95 -6.82
N SER A 191 -9.44 2.42 -7.84
CA SER A 191 -10.55 3.36 -7.64
C SER A 191 -11.69 2.74 -6.82
N GLY A 192 -12.02 1.46 -7.05
CA GLY A 192 -13.05 0.78 -6.28
C GLY A 192 -12.62 0.42 -4.85
N LEU A 193 -11.32 0.23 -4.59
CA LEU A 193 -10.79 0.11 -3.23
C LEU A 193 -10.94 1.42 -2.44
N VAL A 194 -10.65 2.57 -3.07
CA VAL A 194 -10.91 3.90 -2.49
C VAL A 194 -12.39 4.05 -2.20
N GLU A 195 -13.25 3.82 -3.20
CA GLU A 195 -14.71 3.92 -3.05
C GLU A 195 -15.23 3.03 -1.90
N ALA A 196 -14.79 1.76 -1.83
CA ALA A 196 -15.18 0.83 -0.79
C ALA A 196 -14.69 1.27 0.60
N GLY A 197 -13.47 1.82 0.69
CA GLY A 197 -12.93 2.38 1.92
C GLY A 197 -13.76 3.57 2.42
N LEU A 198 -14.07 4.53 1.55
CA LEU A 198 -14.91 5.68 1.89
C LEU A 198 -16.32 5.26 2.30
N LYS A 199 -16.94 4.31 1.58
CA LYS A 199 -18.25 3.75 1.95
C LYS A 199 -18.20 3.03 3.30
N SER A 200 -17.11 2.32 3.59
CA SER A 200 -16.90 1.65 4.88
C SER A 200 -16.86 2.67 6.02
N LEU A 201 -16.08 3.75 5.87
CA LEU A 201 -16.03 4.85 6.85
C LEU A 201 -17.41 5.51 7.03
N ALA A 202 -18.08 5.86 5.93
CA ALA A 202 -19.41 6.47 5.96
C ALA A 202 -20.48 5.57 6.61
N ALA A 203 -20.31 4.24 6.51
CA ALA A 203 -21.18 3.25 7.13
C ALA A 203 -20.82 2.91 8.59
N GLY A 204 -19.90 3.66 9.21
CA GLY A 204 -19.44 3.43 10.59
C GLY A 204 -18.41 2.30 10.69
N GLU A 205 -17.39 2.32 9.81
CA GLU A 205 -16.27 1.36 9.79
C GLU A 205 -16.69 -0.09 9.54
N LYS A 206 -17.83 -0.29 8.88
CA LYS A 206 -18.36 -1.62 8.59
C LYS A 206 -17.51 -2.30 7.52
N ARG A 207 -17.22 -3.59 7.73
CA ARG A 207 -16.66 -4.45 6.68
C ARG A 207 -17.69 -4.60 5.55
N LEU A 208 -17.28 -4.27 4.32
CA LEU A 208 -18.09 -4.36 3.12
C LEU A 208 -17.57 -5.47 2.21
N GLN A 209 -18.50 -6.17 1.56
CA GLN A 209 -18.17 -7.06 0.44
C GLN A 209 -17.96 -6.21 -0.82
N THR A 210 -16.96 -6.58 -1.63
CA THR A 210 -16.59 -5.85 -2.85
C THR A 210 -16.84 -6.73 -4.07
N THR A 211 -18.10 -7.09 -4.30
CA THR A 211 -18.51 -7.93 -5.44
C THR A 211 -18.19 -7.30 -6.80
N HIS A 212 -18.21 -5.97 -6.88
CA HIS A 212 -17.82 -5.19 -8.07
C HIS A 212 -16.30 -5.21 -8.36
N LEU A 213 -15.47 -5.71 -7.42
CA LEU A 213 -14.02 -5.87 -7.58
C LEU A 213 -13.63 -7.33 -7.88
N ASP A 214 -14.49 -8.10 -8.52
CA ASP A 214 -14.16 -9.43 -9.06
C ASP A 214 -13.48 -9.31 -10.43
N VAL A 215 -12.28 -8.74 -10.43
CA VAL A 215 -11.45 -8.52 -11.63
C VAL A 215 -10.20 -9.37 -11.55
N ARG A 216 -9.77 -9.91 -12.70
CA ARG A 216 -8.56 -10.74 -12.78
C ARG A 216 -7.68 -10.29 -13.92
N TYR A 217 -6.39 -10.18 -13.67
CA TYR A 217 -5.40 -9.89 -14.71
C TYR A 217 -4.02 -10.38 -14.29
N GLN A 218 -3.14 -10.55 -15.27
CA GLN A 218 -1.74 -10.89 -15.04
C GLN A 218 -0.85 -9.68 -15.31
N ALA A 219 -0.06 -9.31 -14.30
CA ALA A 219 0.98 -8.30 -14.43
C ALA A 219 2.06 -8.71 -15.46
N PRO A 220 2.64 -7.77 -16.21
CA PRO A 220 3.81 -8.05 -17.05
C PRO A 220 4.95 -8.68 -16.24
N ARG A 221 5.60 -9.70 -16.80
CA ARG A 221 6.80 -10.29 -16.18
C ARG A 221 7.96 -9.31 -16.15
N ALA A 222 8.12 -8.56 -17.24
CA ALA A 222 9.09 -7.48 -17.33
C ALA A 222 8.79 -6.41 -16.29
N SER A 223 9.82 -5.97 -15.58
CA SER A 223 9.72 -4.84 -14.66
C SER A 223 9.21 -3.60 -15.38
N GLN A 224 8.35 -2.85 -14.70
CA GLN A 224 7.90 -1.53 -15.16
C GLN A 224 8.64 -0.39 -14.42
N PHE A 225 9.73 -0.70 -13.71
CA PHE A 225 10.58 0.35 -13.13
C PHE A 225 11.06 1.32 -14.21
N TRP A 226 10.93 2.62 -13.92
CA TRP A 226 11.44 3.66 -14.78
C TRP A 226 12.96 3.72 -14.69
N LEU A 227 13.65 3.43 -15.81
CA LEU A 227 15.11 3.32 -15.88
C LEU A 227 15.77 4.40 -16.75
N ARG A 228 15.01 5.28 -17.40
CA ARG A 228 15.54 6.26 -18.37
C ARG A 228 14.85 7.60 -18.28
#